data_AF-A0A5C8F7H1-F1
#
_entry.id   AF-A0A5C8F7H1-F1
#
_cell.length_a   1.000
_cell.length_b   1.000
_cell.length_c   1.000
_cell.angle_alpha   90.00
_cell.angle_beta   90.00
_cell.angle_gamma   90.00
#
_symmetry.space_group_name_H-M   'P 1'
#
loop_
_entity.id
_entity.type
_entity.pdbx_description
1 polymer ?
#
loop_
_entity_poly.entity_id
_entity_poly.type
_entity_poly.pdbx_seq_one_letter_code
_entity_poly.pdbx_strand_id
1 'polypeptide(L)'
;MNTLLKLIKEDNKIRITNISNANDPKEGKILENILNKNKLDIKIKNDENLITLQTSFSRNKDALTMFRLYGKNENKEATGICLVIDKKYFNDNYLSSVIEVNLDNQKQEEKKGNENYKKAKEIIQKRFERKNLYWVIYYNEEKNQLVFNPTKSKYSSVIIDLNTINKNKKNINKIEYLINCIFHNIINSAKEIDKIENKNLIDEIFSNLFENIRYIIKHEAFFEEQELRMLITTDYKDENIKVDNNKRLYINYNELFNENENFIKEIILGGKIEDKELTSDYIKQIIYNKYKDNDKMNKIKVSISHAPLR
;
A
#
# COMPACT_ATOMS: atom_id res chain seq x y z
N MET A 1 20.89 9.52 -4.73
CA MET A 1 20.75 10.96 -5.04
C MET A 1 19.98 11.23 -6.33
N ASN A 2 20.42 10.70 -7.48
CA ASN A 2 19.82 10.96 -8.80
C ASN A 2 18.29 10.79 -8.85
N THR A 3 17.74 9.73 -8.27
CA THR A 3 16.29 9.51 -8.23
C THR A 3 15.56 10.60 -7.46
N LEU A 4 16.09 11.07 -6.33
CA LEU A 4 15.50 12.18 -5.57
C LEU A 4 15.52 13.47 -6.39
N LEU A 5 16.64 13.74 -7.08
CA LEU A 5 16.75 14.92 -7.93
C LEU A 5 15.73 14.90 -9.08
N LYS A 6 15.50 13.74 -9.68
CA LYS A 6 14.44 13.55 -10.69
C LYS A 6 13.04 13.77 -10.13
N LEU A 7 12.77 13.29 -8.91
CA LEU A 7 11.48 13.53 -8.22
C LEU A 7 11.25 15.01 -7.94
N ILE A 8 12.29 15.75 -7.57
CA ILE A 8 12.18 17.19 -7.29
C ILE A 8 12.12 17.99 -8.59
N LYS A 9 13.00 17.75 -9.56
CA LYS A 9 13.17 18.63 -10.73
C LYS A 9 12.17 18.38 -11.85
N GLU A 10 11.79 17.12 -12.10
CA GLU A 10 11.05 16.72 -13.31
C GLU A 10 9.57 16.39 -13.03
N ASP A 11 9.04 16.70 -11.85
CA ASP A 11 7.65 16.42 -11.44
C ASP A 11 7.25 14.95 -11.68
N ASN A 12 8.19 14.06 -11.36
CA ASN A 12 7.98 12.63 -11.55
C ASN A 12 6.94 12.07 -10.57
N LYS A 13 6.07 11.21 -11.09
CA LYS A 13 5.01 10.52 -10.35
C LYS A 13 5.50 9.20 -9.76
N ILE A 14 4.90 8.80 -8.64
CA ILE A 14 5.10 7.46 -8.09
C ILE A 14 4.44 6.43 -9.00
N ARG A 15 5.15 5.33 -9.23
CA ARG A 15 4.64 4.19 -10.01
C ARG A 15 4.00 3.17 -9.10
N ILE A 16 2.83 2.71 -9.48
CA ILE A 16 2.13 1.55 -8.89
C ILE A 16 2.34 0.40 -9.86
N THR A 17 3.06 -0.63 -9.44
CA THR A 17 3.63 -1.66 -10.33
C THR A 17 2.96 -3.00 -10.11
N ASN A 18 2.87 -3.84 -11.14
CA ASN A 18 2.26 -5.16 -11.03
C ASN A 18 2.91 -6.05 -9.94
N ILE A 19 2.05 -6.74 -9.18
CA ILE A 19 2.42 -7.56 -8.01
C ILE A 19 3.11 -8.88 -8.31
N SER A 20 3.09 -9.34 -9.56
CA SER A 20 3.61 -10.64 -9.98
C SER A 20 5.10 -10.86 -9.69
N ASN A 21 5.85 -9.78 -9.41
CA ASN A 21 7.27 -9.81 -9.05
C ASN A 21 7.53 -9.41 -7.58
N ALA A 22 6.56 -9.60 -6.70
CA ALA A 22 6.73 -9.31 -5.28
C ALA A 22 7.85 -10.15 -4.64
N ASN A 23 8.46 -9.62 -3.58
CA ASN A 23 9.55 -10.28 -2.87
C ASN A 23 9.11 -11.55 -2.11
N ASP A 24 7.85 -11.63 -1.69
CA ASP A 24 7.28 -12.81 -1.03
C ASP A 24 6.62 -13.73 -2.09
N PRO A 25 7.15 -14.92 -2.37
CA PRO A 25 6.57 -15.83 -3.36
C PRO A 25 5.22 -16.43 -2.93
N LYS A 26 4.85 -16.31 -1.65
CA LYS A 26 3.54 -16.72 -1.12
C LYS A 26 2.48 -15.61 -1.24
N GLU A 27 2.87 -14.41 -1.65
CA GLU A 27 1.98 -13.26 -1.75
C GLU A 27 0.79 -13.55 -2.68
N GLY A 28 -0.42 -13.18 -2.24
CA GLY A 28 -1.67 -13.50 -2.94
C GLY A 28 -2.21 -14.91 -2.70
N LYS A 29 -1.43 -15.85 -2.15
CA LYS A 29 -1.85 -17.23 -1.86
C LYS A 29 -2.16 -17.49 -0.39
N ILE A 30 -1.69 -16.62 0.51
CA ILE A 30 -1.80 -16.85 1.96
C ILE A 30 -3.26 -16.91 2.43
N LEU A 31 -4.15 -16.08 1.88
CA LEU A 31 -5.56 -16.10 2.25
C LEU A 31 -6.23 -17.44 1.90
N GLU A 32 -5.94 -17.98 0.72
CA GLU A 32 -6.38 -19.32 0.31
C GLU A 32 -5.89 -20.36 1.32
N ASN A 33 -4.59 -20.34 1.66
CA ASN A 33 -4.01 -21.26 2.65
C ASN A 33 -4.66 -21.14 4.03
N ILE A 34 -4.96 -19.92 4.49
CA ILE A 34 -5.67 -19.68 5.75
C ILE A 34 -7.05 -20.36 5.70
N LEU A 35 -7.83 -20.11 4.65
CA LEU A 35 -9.17 -20.66 4.52
C LEU A 35 -9.12 -22.19 4.43
N ASN A 36 -8.17 -22.74 3.67
CA ASN A 36 -8.02 -24.19 3.51
C ASN A 36 -7.61 -24.90 4.82
N LYS A 37 -6.70 -24.30 5.60
CA LYS A 37 -6.37 -24.79 6.95
C LYS A 37 -7.56 -24.76 7.91
N ASN A 38 -8.55 -23.93 7.66
CA ASN A 38 -9.80 -23.84 8.42
C ASN A 38 -10.92 -24.72 7.87
N LYS A 39 -10.57 -25.82 7.17
CA LYS A 39 -11.47 -26.86 6.63
C LYS A 39 -12.39 -26.38 5.52
N LEU A 40 -11.89 -25.46 4.70
CA LEU A 40 -12.49 -25.12 3.41
C LEU A 40 -11.63 -25.75 2.31
N ASP A 41 -12.19 -26.05 1.15
CA ASP A 41 -11.42 -26.50 -0.01
C ASP A 41 -11.59 -25.50 -1.15
N ILE A 42 -10.96 -24.34 -1.04
CA ILE A 42 -11.17 -23.22 -1.96
C ILE A 42 -9.97 -23.00 -2.86
N LYS A 43 -10.24 -22.42 -4.03
CA LYS A 43 -9.23 -21.95 -4.96
C LYS A 43 -9.52 -20.52 -5.38
N ILE A 44 -8.55 -19.64 -5.19
CA ILE A 44 -8.58 -18.25 -5.64
C ILE A 44 -7.80 -18.19 -6.96
N LYS A 45 -8.53 -18.20 -8.08
CA LYS A 45 -7.96 -18.08 -9.42
C LYS A 45 -7.63 -16.62 -9.71
N ASN A 46 -6.66 -16.41 -10.59
CA ASN A 46 -6.47 -15.09 -11.18
C ASN A 46 -7.48 -14.95 -12.33
N ASP A 47 -8.18 -13.83 -12.38
CA ASP A 47 -8.87 -13.43 -13.60
C ASP A 47 -7.82 -13.03 -14.64
N GLU A 48 -7.90 -13.61 -15.85
CA GLU A 48 -6.95 -13.34 -16.94
C GLU A 48 -7.04 -11.89 -17.45
N ASN A 49 -8.18 -11.23 -17.24
CA ASN A 49 -8.39 -9.86 -17.62
C ASN A 49 -7.94 -8.87 -16.54
N LEU A 50 -7.87 -9.28 -15.27
CA LEU A 50 -7.51 -8.39 -14.18
C LEU A 50 -6.02 -8.45 -13.85
N ILE A 51 -5.47 -7.28 -13.52
CA ILE A 51 -4.15 -7.17 -12.90
C ILE A 51 -4.24 -6.38 -11.61
N THR A 52 -3.48 -6.82 -10.61
CA THR A 52 -3.26 -6.05 -9.39
C THR A 52 -1.89 -5.40 -9.42
N LEU A 53 -1.89 -4.10 -9.16
CA LEU A 53 -0.72 -3.25 -9.04
C LEU A 53 -0.56 -2.83 -7.57
N GLN A 54 0.68 -2.79 -7.06
CA GLN A 54 0.99 -2.23 -5.75
C GLN A 54 2.14 -1.23 -5.75
N THR A 55 2.10 -0.37 -4.73
CA THR A 55 3.28 0.34 -4.21
C THR A 55 3.36 0.09 -2.72
N SER A 56 4.55 -0.31 -2.26
CA SER A 56 4.83 -0.58 -0.86
C SER A 56 5.43 0.66 -0.17
N PHE A 57 5.01 0.88 1.07
CA PHE A 57 5.55 1.86 1.99
C PHE A 57 5.93 1.16 3.28
N SER A 58 6.73 1.78 4.13
CA SER A 58 7.03 1.24 5.45
C SER A 58 6.66 2.25 6.53
N ARG A 59 6.16 1.74 7.66
CA ARG A 59 6.00 2.56 8.88
C ARG A 59 7.32 2.87 9.55
N ASN A 60 8.37 2.10 9.22
CA ASN A 60 9.68 2.24 9.80
C ASN A 60 10.35 3.51 9.27
N LYS A 61 10.21 4.61 10.03
CA LYS A 61 11.03 5.80 9.87
C LYS A 61 12.43 5.54 10.42
N ASP A 62 13.44 6.02 9.70
CA ASP A 62 14.85 6.00 10.11
C ASP A 62 15.31 4.65 10.66
N ALA A 63 15.10 3.58 9.88
CA ALA A 63 15.32 2.21 10.34
C ALA A 63 16.47 1.55 9.60
N LEU A 64 17.35 0.90 10.37
CA LEU A 64 18.49 0.16 9.86
C LEU A 64 18.07 -0.85 8.79
N THR A 65 17.06 -1.68 9.07
CA THR A 65 16.55 -2.69 8.14
C THR A 65 16.15 -2.08 6.79
N MET A 66 15.54 -0.90 6.79
CA MET A 66 15.14 -0.22 5.54
C MET A 66 16.36 0.31 4.77
N PHE A 67 17.32 0.92 5.46
CA PHE A 67 18.56 1.38 4.82
C PHE A 67 19.44 0.24 4.32
N ARG A 68 19.41 -0.91 5.01
CA ARG A 68 20.13 -2.13 4.63
C ARG A 68 19.48 -2.92 3.53
N LEU A 69 18.17 -2.83 3.31
CA LEU A 69 17.50 -3.58 2.24
C LEU A 69 17.22 -2.70 1.02
N TYR A 70 16.67 -1.52 1.26
CA TYR A 70 16.12 -0.64 0.22
C TYR A 70 16.96 0.62 0.00
N GLY A 71 17.72 1.06 1.01
CA GLY A 71 18.57 2.24 0.94
C GLY A 71 19.98 1.98 0.40
N LYS A 72 20.11 1.25 -0.71
CA LYS A 72 21.41 0.93 -1.34
C LYS A 72 21.63 1.73 -2.61
N ASN A 73 22.88 2.15 -2.83
CA ASN A 73 23.40 2.59 -4.12
C ASN A 73 24.62 1.73 -4.45
N GLU A 74 24.68 1.16 -5.65
CA GLU A 74 25.78 0.27 -6.07
C GLU A 74 26.08 -0.83 -5.02
N ASN A 75 25.02 -1.43 -4.46
CA ASN A 75 25.06 -2.42 -3.37
C ASN A 75 25.66 -1.95 -2.03
N LYS A 76 26.06 -0.68 -1.89
CA LYS A 76 26.50 -0.10 -0.62
C LYS A 76 25.30 0.23 0.26
N GLU A 77 25.17 -0.45 1.39
CA GLU A 77 24.09 -0.23 2.36
C GLU A 77 24.10 1.19 2.93
N ALA A 78 22.92 1.70 3.29
CA ALA A 78 22.74 3.00 3.95
C ALA A 78 23.30 4.22 3.22
N THR A 79 23.44 4.14 1.91
CA THR A 79 23.74 5.25 1.00
C THR A 79 22.48 5.82 0.34
N GLY A 80 21.33 5.22 0.60
CA GLY A 80 20.02 5.67 0.12
C GLY A 80 19.38 6.74 0.99
N ILE A 81 18.15 7.11 0.64
CA ILE A 81 17.38 8.19 1.26
C ILE A 81 16.02 7.63 1.68
N CYS A 82 15.52 8.01 2.86
CA CYS A 82 14.16 7.72 3.30
C CYS A 82 13.29 8.99 3.14
N LEU A 83 12.17 8.85 2.43
CA LEU A 83 11.18 9.91 2.24
C LEU A 83 10.03 9.70 3.22
N VAL A 84 9.78 10.68 4.09
CA VAL A 84 8.66 10.66 5.03
C VAL A 84 7.47 11.34 4.39
N ILE A 85 6.49 10.54 3.98
CA ILE A 85 5.31 11.01 3.25
C ILE A 85 4.22 11.46 4.23
N ASP A 86 3.54 12.55 3.90
CA ASP A 86 2.37 13.03 4.61
C ASP A 86 1.17 12.13 4.34
N LYS A 87 0.40 11.81 5.38
CA LYS A 87 -0.83 11.01 5.28
C LYS A 87 -1.81 11.56 4.23
N LYS A 88 -1.80 12.87 3.98
CA LYS A 88 -2.68 13.51 2.98
C LYS A 88 -2.38 13.07 1.54
N TYR A 89 -1.24 12.42 1.27
CA TYR A 89 -0.94 11.81 -0.04
C TYR A 89 -1.88 10.65 -0.38
N PHE A 90 -2.45 10.04 0.64
CA PHE A 90 -3.38 8.93 0.55
C PHE A 90 -4.80 9.42 0.78
N ASN A 91 -5.76 8.66 0.29
CA ASN A 91 -7.17 8.91 0.56
C ASN A 91 -7.52 8.49 2.01
N ASP A 92 -8.35 9.29 2.66
CA ASP A 92 -8.83 9.04 4.03
C ASP A 92 -10.25 8.46 4.08
N ASN A 93 -10.89 8.27 2.91
CA ASN A 93 -12.21 7.65 2.80
C ASN A 93 -12.13 6.12 2.64
N TYR A 94 -12.58 5.40 3.66
CA TYR A 94 -12.60 3.93 3.72
C TYR A 94 -13.53 3.26 2.69
N LEU A 95 -14.48 3.99 2.08
CA LEU A 95 -15.43 3.44 1.10
C LEU A 95 -14.94 3.52 -0.36
N SER A 96 -13.85 4.24 -0.66
CA SER A 96 -13.47 4.49 -2.05
C SER A 96 -13.06 3.24 -2.83
N SER A 97 -12.49 2.23 -2.16
CA SER A 97 -12.06 0.97 -2.77
C SER A 97 -13.19 0.02 -3.18
N VAL A 98 -14.40 0.20 -2.65
CA VAL A 98 -15.55 -0.69 -2.99
C VAL A 98 -16.25 -0.22 -4.28
N ILE A 99 -15.98 1.02 -4.73
CA ILE A 99 -16.80 1.70 -5.73
C ILE A 99 -16.18 1.63 -7.15
N GLU A 100 -14.87 1.39 -7.30
CA GLU A 100 -14.22 1.36 -8.64
C GLU A 100 -14.77 0.27 -9.57
N VAL A 101 -15.32 -0.83 -9.03
CA VAL A 101 -15.91 -1.92 -9.83
C VAL A 101 -17.23 -1.51 -10.51
N ASN A 102 -17.87 -0.39 -10.13
CA ASN A 102 -19.24 -0.06 -10.57
C ASN A 102 -19.44 1.34 -11.18
N LEU A 103 -18.38 2.13 -11.37
CA LEU A 103 -18.51 3.50 -11.90
C LEU A 103 -18.71 3.56 -13.42
N ASP A 104 -18.36 2.52 -14.17
CA ASP A 104 -18.59 2.49 -15.62
C ASP A 104 -20.09 2.48 -15.99
N ASN A 105 -20.95 2.00 -15.09
CA ASN A 105 -22.40 1.93 -15.30
C ASN A 105 -23.12 3.28 -15.08
N GLN A 106 -22.44 4.31 -14.55
CA GLN A 106 -23.07 5.62 -14.25
C GLN A 106 -22.83 6.69 -15.32
N LYS A 107 -22.23 6.34 -16.47
CA LYS A 107 -22.03 7.27 -17.60
C LYS A 107 -23.32 7.83 -18.24
N GLN A 108 -24.51 7.44 -17.75
CA GLN A 108 -25.80 7.84 -18.36
C GLN A 108 -26.47 9.10 -17.77
N GLU A 109 -26.01 9.69 -16.66
CA GLU A 109 -26.70 10.84 -16.03
C GLU A 109 -25.93 12.18 -16.13
N GLU A 110 -25.10 12.38 -17.15
CA GLU A 110 -24.29 13.61 -17.32
C GLU A 110 -25.09 14.88 -17.73
N LYS A 111 -26.42 14.86 -17.68
CA LYS A 111 -27.26 16.00 -18.08
C LYS A 111 -27.90 16.69 -16.88
N LYS A 112 -27.17 17.62 -16.25
CA LYS A 112 -27.72 18.87 -15.67
C LYS A 112 -26.57 19.80 -15.25
N GLY A 113 -26.41 20.90 -16.00
CA GLY A 113 -25.39 21.93 -15.82
C GLY A 113 -25.55 22.76 -14.55
N ASN A 114 -25.43 22.13 -13.38
CA ASN A 114 -25.41 22.80 -12.09
C ASN A 114 -23.95 23.01 -11.65
N GLU A 115 -23.50 24.25 -11.51
CA GLU A 115 -22.11 24.55 -11.11
C GLU A 115 -21.72 23.92 -9.77
N ASN A 116 -22.69 23.75 -8.86
CA ASN A 116 -22.49 23.03 -7.60
C ASN A 116 -22.27 21.54 -7.80
N TYR A 117 -22.94 20.92 -8.79
CA TYR A 117 -22.69 19.53 -9.19
C TYR A 117 -21.30 19.39 -9.82
N LYS A 118 -20.88 20.36 -10.66
CA LYS A 118 -19.54 20.37 -11.25
C LYS A 118 -18.44 20.49 -10.20
N LYS A 119 -18.57 21.42 -9.24
CA LYS A 119 -17.64 21.58 -8.11
C LYS A 119 -17.65 20.35 -7.19
N ALA A 120 -18.81 19.77 -6.90
CA ALA A 120 -18.92 18.55 -6.12
C ALA A 120 -18.28 17.35 -6.85
N LYS A 121 -18.53 17.19 -8.15
CA LYS A 121 -17.91 16.16 -9.01
C LYS A 121 -16.40 16.34 -9.06
N GLU A 122 -15.87 17.56 -9.19
CA GLU A 122 -14.43 17.83 -9.14
C GLU A 122 -13.81 17.52 -7.77
N ILE A 123 -14.48 17.86 -6.65
CA ILE A 123 -14.00 17.53 -5.30
C ILE A 123 -14.03 16.03 -5.06
N ILE A 124 -15.09 15.36 -5.51
CA ILE A 124 -15.27 13.91 -5.42
C ILE A 124 -14.22 13.21 -6.28
N GLN A 125 -14.02 13.66 -7.51
CA GLN A 125 -13.03 13.13 -8.45
C GLN A 125 -11.60 13.34 -7.94
N LYS A 126 -11.26 14.53 -7.41
CA LYS A 126 -9.98 14.78 -6.73
C LYS A 126 -9.77 13.94 -5.47
N ARG A 127 -10.84 13.56 -4.76
CA ARG A 127 -10.76 12.62 -3.63
C ARG A 127 -10.58 11.17 -4.10
N PHE A 128 -11.15 10.80 -5.25
CA PHE A 128 -10.93 9.51 -5.90
C PHE A 128 -9.59 9.41 -6.65
N GLU A 129 -8.99 10.55 -7.01
CA GLU A 129 -7.62 10.60 -7.55
C GLU A 129 -6.58 10.12 -6.53
N ARG A 130 -6.90 10.12 -5.23
CA ARG A 130 -6.03 9.55 -4.21
C ARG A 130 -6.45 8.13 -3.87
N LYS A 131 -5.47 7.24 -3.74
CA LYS A 131 -5.69 5.83 -3.40
C LYS A 131 -5.50 5.57 -1.91
N ASN A 132 -6.13 4.50 -1.43
CA ASN A 132 -6.06 4.07 -0.04
C ASN A 132 -4.70 3.47 0.28
N LEU A 133 -4.31 3.63 1.55
CA LEU A 133 -3.14 2.97 2.12
C LEU A 133 -3.60 1.92 3.12
N TYR A 134 -3.33 0.66 2.79
CA TYR A 134 -3.70 -0.50 3.59
C TYR A 134 -2.55 -0.92 4.50
N TRP A 135 -2.95 -1.46 5.64
CA TRP A 135 -2.04 -2.13 6.55
C TRP A 135 -1.85 -3.58 6.11
N VAL A 136 -0.60 -4.03 6.04
CA VAL A 136 -0.32 -5.46 5.82
C VAL A 136 -0.49 -6.23 7.14
N ILE A 137 -1.20 -7.35 7.07
CA ILE A 137 -1.31 -8.32 8.16
C ILE A 137 -0.38 -9.50 7.84
N TYR A 138 0.33 -9.98 8.85
CA TYR A 138 1.30 -11.06 8.67
C TYR A 138 0.70 -12.39 9.12
N TYR A 139 1.11 -13.48 8.51
CA TYR A 139 0.61 -14.82 8.83
C TYR A 139 1.75 -15.77 9.20
N ASN A 140 1.66 -16.34 10.41
CA ASN A 140 2.47 -17.47 10.85
C ASN A 140 1.73 -18.76 10.45
N GLU A 141 2.28 -19.43 9.44
CA GLU A 141 1.68 -20.63 8.89
C GLU A 141 1.73 -21.83 9.84
N GLU A 142 2.81 -21.99 10.59
CA GLU A 142 3.02 -23.13 11.51
C GLU A 142 2.00 -23.12 12.65
N LYS A 143 1.75 -21.94 13.22
CA LYS A 143 0.85 -21.74 14.36
C LYS A 143 -0.58 -21.42 13.94
N ASN A 144 -0.81 -21.18 12.65
CA ASN A 144 -2.08 -20.69 12.12
C ASN A 144 -2.54 -19.38 12.81
N GLN A 145 -1.64 -18.39 12.86
CA GLN A 145 -1.83 -17.14 13.58
C GLN A 145 -1.65 -15.93 12.66
N LEU A 146 -2.51 -14.92 12.81
CA LEU A 146 -2.26 -13.60 12.25
C LEU A 146 -1.45 -12.77 13.25
N VAL A 147 -0.50 -12.01 12.73
CA VAL A 147 0.37 -11.12 13.49
C VAL A 147 0.24 -9.72 12.92
N PHE A 148 -0.11 -8.77 13.77
CA PHE A 148 -0.37 -7.40 13.37
C PHE A 148 0.26 -6.41 14.33
N ASN A 149 0.84 -5.32 13.83
CA ASN A 149 1.40 -4.27 14.67
C ASN A 149 0.71 -2.92 14.38
N PRO A 150 -0.34 -2.56 15.15
CA PRO A 150 -1.01 -1.27 15.03
C PRO A 150 -0.32 -0.14 15.81
N THR A 151 0.72 -0.42 16.59
CA THR A 151 1.28 0.55 17.54
C THR A 151 2.48 1.29 16.96
N LYS A 152 2.93 2.35 17.64
CA LYS A 152 4.18 3.04 17.29
C LYS A 152 5.44 2.24 17.64
N SER A 153 5.33 1.23 18.51
CA SER A 153 6.45 0.38 18.92
C SER A 153 6.74 -0.66 17.86
N LYS A 154 8.03 -0.85 17.53
CA LYS A 154 8.45 -1.91 16.60
C LYS A 154 8.33 -3.31 17.19
N TYR A 155 8.33 -3.41 18.52
CA TYR A 155 8.42 -4.67 19.27
C TYR A 155 7.09 -5.21 19.77
N SER A 156 6.00 -4.46 19.61
CA SER A 156 4.67 -4.93 20.01
C SER A 156 3.97 -5.61 18.83
N SER A 157 3.33 -6.75 19.07
CA SER A 157 2.40 -7.35 18.13
C SER A 157 1.09 -7.72 18.82
N VAL A 158 0.04 -7.71 18.02
CA VAL A 158 -1.26 -8.31 18.30
C VAL A 158 -1.26 -9.64 17.57
N ILE A 159 -1.53 -10.71 18.29
CA ILE A 159 -1.58 -12.07 17.75
C ILE A 159 -3.03 -12.52 17.77
N ILE A 160 -3.53 -12.99 16.63
CA ILE A 160 -4.86 -13.57 16.49
C ILE A 160 -4.69 -15.03 16.13
N ASP A 161 -5.07 -15.91 17.05
CA ASP A 161 -5.12 -17.34 16.81
C ASP A 161 -6.37 -17.71 16.02
N LEU A 162 -6.16 -18.20 14.79
CA LEU A 162 -7.26 -18.59 13.90
C LEU A 162 -7.86 -19.95 14.30
N ASN A 163 -7.16 -20.75 15.11
CA ASN A 163 -7.70 -22.03 15.60
C ASN A 163 -8.83 -21.83 16.62
N THR A 164 -8.87 -20.67 17.28
CA THR A 164 -9.82 -20.36 18.38
C THR A 164 -10.76 -19.21 18.02
N ILE A 165 -10.95 -18.93 16.73
CA ILE A 165 -11.71 -17.77 16.25
C ILE A 165 -13.20 -17.85 16.66
N ASN A 166 -13.72 -16.80 17.30
CA ASN A 166 -15.10 -16.80 17.82
C ASN A 166 -15.75 -15.42 17.81
N LYS A 167 -17.08 -15.39 17.65
CA LYS A 167 -17.87 -14.14 17.59
C LYS A 167 -17.99 -13.43 18.94
N ASN A 168 -17.76 -14.13 20.06
CA ASN A 168 -18.21 -13.72 21.40
C ASN A 168 -17.25 -12.78 22.14
N LYS A 169 -16.33 -12.10 21.44
CA LYS A 169 -15.44 -11.12 22.07
C LYS A 169 -16.17 -9.77 22.26
N LYS A 170 -16.75 -9.58 23.44
CA LYS A 170 -17.65 -8.47 23.84
C LYS A 170 -17.11 -7.04 23.73
N ASN A 171 -15.87 -6.80 23.26
CA ASN A 171 -15.25 -5.48 23.32
C ASN A 171 -14.68 -5.03 21.97
N ILE A 172 -15.52 -4.69 21.00
CA ILE A 172 -15.14 -4.32 19.62
C ILE A 172 -14.10 -3.16 19.55
N ASN A 173 -13.89 -2.42 20.65
CA ASN A 173 -12.91 -1.33 20.74
C ASN A 173 -11.44 -1.78 20.70
N LYS A 174 -11.12 -3.07 20.87
CA LYS A 174 -9.74 -3.56 20.68
C LYS A 174 -9.56 -4.10 19.27
N ILE A 175 -8.50 -3.66 18.60
CA ILE A 175 -8.13 -4.05 17.23
C ILE A 175 -7.99 -5.58 17.05
N GLU A 176 -7.48 -6.31 18.05
CA GLU A 176 -7.43 -7.77 18.06
C GLU A 176 -8.82 -8.39 17.87
N TYR A 177 -9.80 -7.87 18.61
CA TYR A 177 -11.17 -8.36 18.59
C TYR A 177 -11.86 -8.00 17.28
N LEU A 178 -11.58 -6.81 16.73
CA LEU A 178 -12.07 -6.43 15.39
C LEU A 178 -11.54 -7.40 14.31
N ILE A 179 -10.23 -7.67 14.30
CA ILE A 179 -9.63 -8.60 13.32
C ILE A 179 -10.20 -10.01 13.51
N ASN A 180 -10.35 -10.48 14.76
CA ASN A 180 -10.96 -11.78 15.06
C ASN A 180 -12.39 -11.86 14.51
N CYS A 181 -13.22 -10.85 14.75
CA CYS A 181 -14.58 -10.78 14.22
C CYS A 181 -14.62 -10.75 12.68
N ILE A 182 -13.73 -9.99 12.04
CA ILE A 182 -13.64 -9.93 10.56
C ILE A 182 -13.32 -11.31 10.00
N PHE A 183 -12.26 -11.97 10.49
CA PHE A 183 -11.88 -13.29 9.98
C PHE A 183 -12.91 -14.37 10.35
N HIS A 184 -13.58 -14.27 11.50
CA HIS A 184 -14.70 -15.16 11.84
C HIS A 184 -15.82 -15.06 10.81
N ASN A 185 -16.19 -13.83 10.43
CA ASN A 185 -17.21 -13.59 9.41
C ASN A 185 -16.75 -14.08 8.03
N ILE A 186 -15.51 -13.78 7.61
CA ILE A 186 -14.97 -14.26 6.34
C ILE A 186 -15.03 -15.79 6.26
N ILE A 187 -14.54 -16.49 7.29
CA ILE A 187 -14.53 -17.96 7.32
C ILE A 187 -15.96 -18.52 7.26
N ASN A 188 -16.90 -17.97 8.04
CA ASN A 188 -18.27 -18.48 8.04
C ASN A 188 -18.99 -18.19 6.72
N SER A 189 -18.83 -16.99 6.16
CA SER A 189 -19.38 -16.66 4.85
C SER A 189 -18.81 -17.58 3.77
N ALA A 190 -17.51 -17.86 3.81
CA ALA A 190 -16.89 -18.81 2.90
C ALA A 190 -17.45 -20.23 3.07
N LYS A 191 -17.73 -20.69 4.30
CA LYS A 191 -18.39 -21.99 4.54
C LYS A 191 -19.79 -22.07 3.94
N GLU A 192 -20.56 -20.98 3.96
CA GLU A 192 -21.88 -20.97 3.34
C GLU A 192 -21.79 -21.00 1.81
N ILE A 193 -20.81 -20.30 1.22
CA ILE A 193 -20.55 -20.32 -0.23
C ILE A 193 -20.05 -21.70 -0.69
N ASP A 194 -19.18 -22.35 0.08
CA ASP A 194 -18.60 -23.67 -0.26
C ASP A 194 -19.63 -24.81 -0.25
N LYS A 195 -20.88 -24.56 0.19
CA LYS A 195 -22.01 -25.51 0.07
C LYS A 195 -22.66 -25.53 -1.30
N ILE A 196 -22.34 -24.57 -2.18
CA ILE A 196 -22.88 -24.52 -3.55
C ILE A 196 -22.35 -25.73 -4.34
N GLU A 197 -23.19 -26.41 -5.13
CA GLU A 197 -22.78 -27.63 -5.84
C GLU A 197 -21.79 -27.36 -7.00
N ASN A 198 -21.92 -26.20 -7.66
CA ASN A 198 -21.08 -25.86 -8.80
C ASN A 198 -19.71 -25.30 -8.37
N LYS A 199 -18.69 -26.16 -8.39
CA LYS A 199 -17.33 -25.78 -7.96
C LYS A 199 -16.69 -24.68 -8.80
N ASN A 200 -16.93 -24.64 -10.12
CA ASN A 200 -16.38 -23.59 -10.97
C ASN A 200 -16.94 -22.21 -10.58
N LEU A 201 -18.24 -22.15 -10.30
CA LEU A 201 -18.89 -20.93 -9.83
C LEU A 201 -18.34 -20.50 -8.46
N ILE A 202 -18.09 -21.44 -7.54
CA ILE A 202 -17.47 -21.15 -6.24
C ILE A 202 -16.09 -20.51 -6.41
N ASP A 203 -15.24 -21.09 -7.25
CA ASP A 203 -13.89 -20.56 -7.49
C ASP A 203 -13.96 -19.13 -8.06
N GLU A 204 -14.89 -18.85 -8.99
CA GLU A 204 -15.12 -17.50 -9.53
C GLU A 204 -15.59 -16.52 -8.46
N ILE A 205 -16.53 -16.93 -7.60
CA ILE A 205 -17.03 -16.11 -6.49
C ILE A 205 -15.87 -15.76 -5.55
N PHE A 206 -15.06 -16.75 -5.13
CA PHE A 206 -13.94 -16.49 -4.22
C PHE A 206 -12.85 -15.62 -4.85
N SER A 207 -12.56 -15.84 -6.13
CA SER A 207 -11.62 -15.01 -6.89
C SER A 207 -12.07 -13.54 -6.87
N ASN A 208 -13.33 -13.28 -7.24
CA ASN A 208 -13.91 -11.94 -7.25
C ASN A 208 -13.96 -11.28 -5.87
N LEU A 209 -14.35 -12.03 -4.83
CA LEU A 209 -14.47 -11.49 -3.47
C LEU A 209 -13.10 -11.18 -2.85
N PHE A 210 -12.09 -11.98 -3.15
CA PHE A 210 -10.81 -11.93 -2.45
C PHE A 210 -9.67 -11.26 -3.20
N GLU A 211 -9.85 -10.92 -4.47
CA GLU A 211 -8.84 -10.27 -5.31
C GLU A 211 -8.18 -9.07 -4.62
N ASN A 212 -8.98 -8.20 -4.00
CA ASN A 212 -8.49 -6.97 -3.37
C ASN A 212 -7.90 -7.17 -1.96
N ILE A 213 -8.16 -8.30 -1.30
CA ILE A 213 -7.70 -8.54 0.08
C ILE A 213 -6.58 -9.57 0.19
N ARG A 214 -6.43 -10.48 -0.80
CA ARG A 214 -5.40 -11.52 -0.77
C ARG A 214 -3.98 -10.96 -0.76
N TYR A 215 -3.81 -9.74 -1.27
CA TYR A 215 -2.55 -9.00 -1.30
C TYR A 215 -2.32 -8.10 -0.08
N ILE A 216 -3.22 -8.13 0.91
CA ILE A 216 -3.04 -7.43 2.19
C ILE A 216 -2.38 -8.37 3.22
N ILE A 217 -2.31 -9.67 2.94
CA ILE A 217 -1.74 -10.67 3.83
C ILE A 217 -0.36 -11.11 3.31
N LYS A 218 0.64 -11.10 4.19
CA LYS A 218 2.04 -11.46 3.89
C LYS A 218 2.57 -12.50 4.87
N HIS A 219 3.63 -13.21 4.51
CA HIS A 219 4.25 -14.18 5.42
C HIS A 219 4.92 -13.49 6.62
N GLU A 220 4.85 -14.08 7.82
CA GLU A 220 5.42 -13.51 9.06
C GLU A 220 6.93 -13.22 8.99
N ALA A 221 7.68 -13.96 8.18
CA ALA A 221 9.10 -13.70 7.96
C ALA A 221 9.42 -12.25 7.52
N PHE A 222 8.44 -11.54 6.95
CA PHE A 222 8.57 -10.14 6.53
C PHE A 222 8.04 -9.13 7.56
N PHE A 223 7.68 -9.56 8.78
CA PHE A 223 7.06 -8.71 9.81
C PHE A 223 7.87 -7.45 10.14
N GLU A 224 9.21 -7.54 10.12
CA GLU A 224 10.09 -6.40 10.38
C GLU A 224 9.96 -5.27 9.36
N GLU A 225 9.47 -5.54 8.15
CA GLU A 225 9.29 -4.51 7.12
C GLU A 225 8.21 -3.50 7.52
N GLN A 226 7.26 -3.91 8.37
CA GLN A 226 6.11 -3.10 8.79
C GLN A 226 5.46 -2.39 7.60
N GLU A 227 5.22 -3.17 6.56
CA GLU A 227 4.75 -2.74 5.26
C GLU A 227 3.33 -2.17 5.32
N LEU A 228 3.12 -1.12 4.54
CA LEU A 228 1.83 -0.58 4.14
C LEU A 228 1.75 -0.66 2.61
N ARG A 229 0.56 -0.85 2.05
CA ARG A 229 0.36 -1.03 0.61
C ARG A 229 -0.69 -0.12 0.06
N MET A 230 -0.38 0.47 -1.07
CA MET A 230 -1.39 0.98 -1.98
C MET A 230 -1.66 -0.10 -3.02
N LEU A 231 -2.92 -0.43 -3.24
CA LEU A 231 -3.36 -1.50 -4.15
C LEU A 231 -4.34 -0.92 -5.18
N ILE A 232 -4.20 -1.35 -6.43
CA ILE A 232 -5.15 -1.09 -7.51
C ILE A 232 -5.37 -2.39 -8.26
N THR A 233 -6.63 -2.77 -8.44
CA THR A 233 -7.00 -3.87 -9.34
C THR A 233 -7.78 -3.27 -10.50
N THR A 234 -7.33 -3.52 -11.72
CA THR A 234 -7.93 -2.99 -12.95
C THR A 234 -7.79 -4.00 -14.08
N ASP A 235 -8.51 -3.80 -15.18
CA ASP A 235 -8.34 -4.60 -16.39
C ASP A 235 -6.96 -4.33 -17.03
N TYR A 236 -6.28 -5.35 -17.56
CA TYR A 236 -4.97 -5.17 -18.20
C TYR A 236 -5.01 -4.25 -19.43
N LYS A 237 -6.20 -4.01 -20.00
CA LYS A 237 -6.45 -3.10 -21.12
C LYS A 237 -6.72 -1.65 -20.69
N ASP A 238 -6.66 -1.34 -19.39
CA ASP A 238 -6.77 0.03 -18.90
C ASP A 238 -5.72 0.93 -19.59
N GLU A 239 -6.19 2.01 -20.22
CA GLU A 239 -5.38 2.96 -20.99
C GLU A 239 -4.29 3.65 -20.17
N ASN A 240 -4.43 3.67 -18.84
CA ASN A 240 -3.46 4.25 -17.93
C ASN A 240 -2.27 3.33 -17.66
N ILE A 241 -2.38 2.05 -18.02
CA ILE A 241 -1.29 1.07 -17.85
C ILE A 241 -0.18 1.37 -18.85
N LYS A 242 1.04 1.40 -18.31
CA LYS A 242 2.28 1.58 -19.06
C LYS A 242 3.19 0.39 -18.84
N VAL A 243 4.11 0.18 -19.78
CA VAL A 243 5.11 -0.88 -19.73
C VAL A 243 6.49 -0.23 -19.61
N ASP A 244 7.29 -0.64 -18.63
CA ASP A 244 8.68 -0.18 -18.54
C ASP A 244 9.62 -1.04 -19.39
N ASN A 245 10.90 -0.62 -19.48
CA ASN A 245 11.91 -1.34 -20.26
C ASN A 245 12.14 -2.79 -19.80
N ASN A 246 11.74 -3.14 -18.58
CA ASN A 246 11.82 -4.48 -18.01
C ASN A 246 10.51 -5.26 -18.14
N LYS A 247 9.59 -4.81 -19.02
CA LYS A 247 8.27 -5.40 -19.26
C LYS A 247 7.36 -5.40 -18.02
N ARG A 248 7.60 -4.50 -17.06
CA ARG A 248 6.73 -4.36 -15.87
C ARG A 248 5.59 -3.42 -16.18
N LEU A 249 4.36 -3.88 -15.91
CA LEU A 249 3.17 -3.04 -15.98
C LEU A 249 3.12 -2.09 -14.79
N TYR A 250 2.79 -0.82 -15.04
CA TYR A 250 2.62 0.18 -14.00
C TYR A 250 1.65 1.29 -14.39
N ILE A 251 1.08 1.95 -13.39
CA ILE A 251 0.34 3.21 -13.55
C ILE A 251 1.11 4.33 -12.85
N ASN A 252 1.10 5.52 -13.44
CA ASN A 252 1.60 6.73 -12.79
C ASN A 252 0.50 7.30 -11.88
N TYR A 253 0.77 7.35 -10.58
CA TYR A 253 -0.14 7.90 -9.58
C TYR A 253 0.08 9.42 -9.43
N ASN A 254 0.50 9.89 -8.26
CA ASN A 254 0.66 11.30 -7.94
C ASN A 254 2.13 11.68 -7.72
N GLU A 255 2.45 12.94 -7.97
CA GLU A 255 3.73 13.56 -7.62
C GLU A 255 3.87 13.63 -6.09
N LEU A 256 5.09 13.46 -5.58
CA LEU A 256 5.38 13.67 -4.16
C LEU A 256 5.67 15.15 -3.85
N PHE A 257 6.35 15.83 -4.78
CA PHE A 257 6.67 17.24 -4.70
C PHE A 257 5.74 18.00 -5.65
N ASN A 258 4.68 18.60 -5.12
CA ASN A 258 3.70 19.35 -5.90
C ASN A 258 3.54 20.78 -5.36
N GLU A 259 3.60 21.77 -6.24
CA GLU A 259 3.56 23.21 -5.90
C GLU A 259 2.33 23.62 -5.09
N ASN A 260 1.19 22.96 -5.29
CA ASN A 260 -0.04 23.27 -4.59
C ASN A 260 -0.15 22.48 -3.28
N GLU A 261 0.34 21.24 -3.27
CA GLU A 261 0.19 20.30 -2.16
C GLU A 261 1.48 19.50 -1.91
N ASN A 262 2.40 20.02 -1.09
CA ASN A 262 3.59 19.25 -0.71
C ASN A 262 3.24 17.98 0.09
N PHE A 263 3.60 16.79 -0.38
CA PHE A 263 3.36 15.52 0.32
C PHE A 263 4.57 14.98 1.08
N ILE A 264 5.71 15.68 1.09
CA ILE A 264 6.91 15.28 1.81
C ILE A 264 7.06 16.08 3.10
N LYS A 265 7.15 15.38 4.24
CA LYS A 265 7.41 15.99 5.55
C LYS A 265 8.89 16.12 5.85
N GLU A 266 9.65 15.09 5.50
CA GLU A 266 11.07 14.99 5.83
C GLU A 266 11.79 14.10 4.82
N ILE A 267 13.04 14.45 4.54
CA ILE A 267 13.99 13.68 3.75
C ILE A 267 15.11 13.26 4.71
N ILE A 268 15.30 11.96 4.90
CA ILE A 268 16.32 11.41 5.82
C ILE A 268 17.43 10.78 4.99
N LEU A 269 18.63 11.35 5.10
CA LEU A 269 19.84 10.88 4.44
C LEU A 269 20.40 9.66 5.16
N GLY A 270 20.68 8.58 4.42
CA GLY A 270 21.34 7.40 4.97
C GLY A 270 22.71 7.75 5.57
N GLY A 271 23.08 7.06 6.65
CA GLY A 271 24.29 7.41 7.40
C GLY A 271 25.61 7.00 6.74
N LYS A 272 25.62 6.38 5.55
CA LYS A 272 26.82 6.16 4.72
C LYS A 272 26.87 7.07 3.47
N ILE A 273 25.98 8.06 3.37
CA ILE A 273 26.09 9.12 2.35
C ILE A 273 27.34 9.95 2.64
N GLU A 274 28.14 10.22 1.59
CA GLU A 274 29.31 11.10 1.64
C GLU A 274 28.89 12.56 1.81
N ASP A 275 29.67 13.35 2.55
CA ASP A 275 29.46 14.78 2.78
C ASP A 275 28.00 15.14 3.12
N LYS A 276 27.45 14.50 4.15
CA LYS A 276 26.01 14.57 4.49
C LYS A 276 25.50 15.99 4.69
N GLU A 277 26.30 16.86 5.28
CA GLU A 277 25.96 18.26 5.52
C GLU A 277 25.84 19.03 4.20
N LEU A 278 26.87 18.94 3.34
CA LEU A 278 26.85 19.53 1.99
C LEU A 278 25.69 18.97 1.16
N THR A 279 25.46 17.66 1.23
CA THR A 279 24.35 16.99 0.57
C THR A 279 23.00 17.50 1.05
N SER A 280 22.83 17.68 2.36
CA SER A 280 21.63 18.25 2.97
C SER A 280 21.37 19.66 2.45
N ASP A 281 22.38 20.51 2.45
CA ASP A 281 22.24 21.91 2.03
C ASP A 281 21.99 22.03 0.53
N TYR A 282 22.62 21.17 -0.27
CA TYR A 282 22.33 21.05 -1.69
C TYR A 282 20.86 20.69 -1.97
N ILE A 283 20.30 19.71 -1.26
CA ILE A 283 18.89 19.33 -1.42
C ILE A 283 17.97 20.50 -1.04
N LYS A 284 18.21 21.17 0.09
CA LYS A 284 17.44 22.34 0.51
C LYS A 284 17.48 23.44 -0.54
N GLN A 285 18.66 23.71 -1.11
CA GLN A 285 18.84 24.74 -2.13
C GLN A 285 18.09 24.40 -3.42
N ILE A 286 18.08 23.13 -3.86
CA ILE A 286 17.31 22.71 -5.04
C ILE A 286 15.82 22.88 -4.80
N ILE A 287 15.31 22.45 -3.64
CA ILE A 287 13.89 22.61 -3.28
C ILE A 287 13.53 24.11 -3.28
N TYR A 288 14.34 24.94 -2.65
CA TYR A 288 14.14 26.39 -2.63
C TYR A 288 14.13 27.01 -4.02
N ASN A 289 15.09 26.65 -4.88
CA ASN A 289 15.19 27.21 -6.22
C ASN A 289 13.99 26.85 -7.10
N LYS A 290 13.42 25.64 -6.93
CA LYS A 290 12.23 25.23 -7.67
C LYS A 290 10.96 25.86 -7.07
N TYR A 291 10.87 25.96 -5.75
CA TYR A 291 9.66 26.34 -5.02
C TYR A 291 9.83 27.63 -4.21
N LYS A 292 10.41 28.67 -4.82
CA LYS A 292 10.83 29.92 -4.14
C LYS A 292 9.72 30.55 -3.28
N ASP A 293 8.50 30.61 -3.81
CA ASP A 293 7.36 31.25 -3.16
C ASP A 293 6.49 30.27 -2.35
N ASN A 294 6.94 29.03 -2.15
CA ASN A 294 6.20 28.01 -1.41
C ASN A 294 6.84 27.71 -0.05
N ASP A 295 6.36 28.42 0.97
CA ASP A 295 6.80 28.24 2.36
C ASP A 295 6.72 26.79 2.87
N LYS A 296 5.74 26.00 2.40
CA LYS A 296 5.56 24.61 2.86
C LYS A 296 6.64 23.70 2.28
N MET A 297 7.05 23.92 1.03
CA MET A 297 8.17 23.20 0.40
C MET A 297 9.50 23.57 1.06
N ASN A 298 9.70 24.87 1.30
CA ASN A 298 10.96 25.38 1.86
C ASN A 298 11.16 24.98 3.33
N LYS A 299 10.12 24.51 4.00
CA LYS A 299 10.16 23.96 5.37
C LYS A 299 10.36 22.43 5.43
N ILE A 300 10.54 21.74 4.29
CA ILE A 300 10.85 20.31 4.31
C ILE A 300 12.14 20.10 5.08
N LYS A 301 12.06 19.30 6.14
CA LYS A 301 13.23 18.96 6.94
C LYS A 301 14.12 17.99 6.16
N VAL A 302 15.41 18.31 6.06
CA VAL A 302 16.43 17.37 5.58
C VAL A 302 17.29 16.98 6.78
N SER A 303 17.27 15.71 7.16
CA SER A 303 17.95 15.18 8.34
C SER A 303 18.87 14.03 7.99
N ILE A 304 19.73 13.67 8.94
CA ILE A 304 20.65 12.53 8.81
C ILE A 304 20.09 11.38 9.64
N SER A 305 20.19 10.17 9.10
CA SER A 305 19.80 8.94 9.76
C SER A 305 20.66 8.70 11.01
N HIS A 306 19.99 8.34 12.11
CA HIS A 306 20.64 7.91 13.36
C HIS A 306 20.54 6.39 13.56
N ALA A 307 20.07 5.66 12.55
CA ALA A 307 20.03 4.21 12.61
C ALA A 307 21.44 3.67 12.88
N PRO A 308 21.61 2.66 13.76
CA PRO A 308 22.92 2.14 14.13
C PRO A 308 23.52 1.40 12.94
N LEU A 309 24.33 2.09 12.15
CA LEU A 309 25.05 1.51 11.03
C LEU A 309 26.32 0.86 11.55
N ARG A 310 26.41 -0.47 11.38
CA ARG A 310 27.67 -1.19 11.59
C ARG A 310 28.70 -0.83 10.53
#